data_AF-A0ABD1F848-F1
#
_entry.id   AF-A0ABD1F848-F1
#
_cell.length_a   1.000
_cell.length_b   1.000
_cell.length_c   1.000
_cell.angle_alpha   90.00
_cell.angle_beta   90.00
_cell.angle_gamma   90.00
#
_symmetry.space_group_name_H-M   'P 1'
#
loop_
_entity.id
_entity.type
_entity.pdbx_description
1 polymer ?
#
loop_
_entity_poly.entity_id
_entity_poly.type
_entity_poly.pdbx_seq_one_letter_code
_entity_poly.pdbx_strand_id
1 'polypeptide(L)'
;MNLNSSEIDPDWNKVQRDLKKVGQKDGISAGRDLNFQASFDVGYKDGFKNGFELGKLKFQRENCRKLKEVLVESLENTDKTVCVLCSTEKDNENVADVRKKQAKLVAEIIAKVDEIRSF
;
A
#
# COMPACT_ATOMS: atom_id res chain seq x y z
N MET A 1 62.96 12.44 39.28
CA MET A 1 62.23 13.71 39.08
C MET A 1 60.90 13.58 39.80
N ASN A 2 60.73 14.30 40.91
CA ASN A 2 59.45 14.39 41.62
C ASN A 2 58.66 15.53 40.97
N LEU A 3 57.58 15.19 40.26
CA LEU A 3 56.63 16.18 39.76
C LEU A 3 55.88 16.73 40.97
N ASN A 4 56.10 18.01 41.25
CA ASN A 4 55.41 18.74 42.31
C ASN A 4 53.94 18.91 41.90
N SER A 5 52.99 18.52 42.75
CA SER A 5 51.56 18.50 42.40
C SER A 5 50.97 19.88 42.06
N SER A 6 51.72 20.95 42.31
CA SER A 6 51.38 22.35 42.00
C SER A 6 51.60 22.74 40.53
N GLU A 7 52.32 21.94 39.76
CA GLU A 7 52.58 22.13 38.31
C GLU A 7 51.76 21.17 37.44
N ILE A 8 50.86 20.37 38.05
CA ILE A 8 49.79 19.69 37.31
C ILE A 8 48.80 20.79 36.91
N ASP A 9 49.15 21.34 35.76
CA ASP A 9 49.05 22.71 35.32
C ASP A 9 47.58 23.21 35.22
N PRO A 10 47.25 24.48 35.51
CA PRO A 10 46.00 25.11 35.08
C PRO A 10 45.56 24.78 33.63
N ASP A 11 46.50 24.44 32.75
CA ASP A 11 46.24 23.89 31.41
C ASP A 11 45.55 22.53 31.42
N TRP A 12 45.91 21.60 32.31
CA TRP A 12 45.20 20.33 32.46
C TRP A 12 43.75 20.54 32.94
N ASN A 13 43.54 21.47 33.87
CA ASN A 13 42.21 21.86 34.33
C ASN A 13 41.38 22.54 33.24
N LYS A 14 42.02 23.23 32.29
CA LYS A 14 41.35 23.79 31.10
C LYS A 14 40.95 22.68 30.13
N VAL A 15 41.87 21.78 29.79
CA VAL A 15 41.60 20.62 28.93
C VAL A 15 40.46 19.77 29.49
N GLN A 16 40.48 19.44 30.79
CA GLN A 16 39.41 18.69 31.44
C GLN A 16 38.04 19.38 31.34
N ARG A 17 37.99 20.71 31.54
CA ARG A 17 36.74 21.49 31.41
C ARG A 17 36.23 21.52 29.98
N ASP A 18 37.12 21.65 29.01
CA ASP A 18 36.74 21.69 27.60
C ASP A 18 36.26 20.32 27.13
N LEU A 19 36.93 19.23 27.51
CA LEU A 19 36.47 17.86 27.26
C LEU A 19 35.09 17.60 27.89
N LYS A 20 34.85 18.08 29.12
CA LYS A 20 33.54 17.94 29.77
C LYS A 20 32.44 18.70 29.01
N LYS A 21 32.73 19.91 28.51
CA LYS A 21 31.77 20.69 27.70
C LYS A 21 31.49 20.03 26.36
N VAL A 22 32.51 19.50 25.70
CA VAL A 22 32.36 18.76 24.43
C VAL A 22 31.52 17.52 24.65
N GLY A 23 31.88 16.67 25.62
CA GLY A 23 31.11 15.47 25.93
C GLY A 23 29.66 15.76 26.34
N GLN A 24 29.39 16.87 27.04
CA GLN A 24 28.03 17.28 27.35
C GLN A 24 27.25 17.69 26.09
N LYS A 25 27.87 18.46 25.19
CA LYS A 25 27.23 18.85 23.91
C LYS A 25 26.97 17.64 23.03
N ASP A 26 27.93 16.73 22.92
CA ASP A 26 27.82 15.51 22.14
C ASP A 26 26.72 14.62 22.70
N GLY A 27 26.65 14.45 24.02
CA GLY A 27 25.59 13.71 24.68
C GLY A 27 24.20 14.29 24.45
N ILE A 28 24.06 15.62 24.48
CA ILE A 28 22.79 16.30 24.16
C ILE A 28 22.41 16.08 22.70
N SER A 29 23.37 16.21 21.77
CA SER A 29 23.12 16.00 20.35
C SER A 29 22.71 14.56 20.07
N ALA A 30 23.48 13.59 20.57
CA ALA A 30 23.19 12.17 20.41
C ALA A 30 21.82 11.79 21.00
N GLY A 31 21.48 12.31 22.18
CA GLY A 31 20.17 12.09 22.79
C GLY A 31 19.01 12.66 21.96
N ARG A 32 19.20 13.84 21.37
CA ARG A 32 18.22 14.44 20.45
C ARG A 32 18.03 13.59 19.19
N ASP A 33 19.13 13.18 18.56
CA ASP A 33 19.08 12.43 17.31
C ASP A 33 18.47 11.04 17.52
N LEU A 34 18.80 10.37 18.63
CA LEU A 34 18.20 9.08 19.00
C LEU A 34 16.69 9.21 19.22
N ASN A 35 16.25 10.22 19.96
CA ASN A 35 14.83 10.43 20.20
C ASN A 35 14.07 10.78 18.92
N PHE A 36 14.68 11.59 18.06
CA PHE A 36 14.12 11.91 16.75
C PHE A 36 13.97 10.65 15.89
N GLN A 37 15.03 9.85 15.76
CA GLN A 37 15.01 8.64 14.95
C GLN A 37 13.98 7.63 15.46
N ALA A 38 13.94 7.40 16.78
CA ALA A 38 12.96 6.49 17.37
C ALA A 38 11.50 6.92 17.09
N SER A 39 11.23 8.23 17.19
CA SER A 39 9.90 8.78 16.91
C SER A 39 9.56 8.71 15.41
N PHE A 40 10.55 9.00 14.55
CA PHE A 40 10.42 8.90 13.11
C PHE A 40 10.15 7.47 12.66
N ASP A 41 10.89 6.48 13.18
CA ASP A 41 10.74 5.07 12.81
C ASP A 41 9.32 4.55 13.13
N VAL A 42 8.80 4.90 14.30
CA VAL A 42 7.41 4.56 14.69
C VAL A 42 6.43 5.26 13.75
N GLY A 43 6.58 6.56 13.54
CA GLY A 43 5.70 7.33 12.65
C GLY A 43 5.72 6.84 11.20
N TYR A 44 6.90 6.47 10.69
CA TYR A 44 7.06 5.92 9.35
C TYR A 44 6.41 4.55 9.23
N LYS A 45 6.61 3.65 10.20
CA LYS A 45 5.99 2.32 10.21
C LYS A 45 4.46 2.42 10.18
N ASP A 46 3.90 3.26 11.04
CA ASP A 46 2.45 3.44 11.13
C ASP A 46 1.90 4.15 9.88
N GLY A 47 2.59 5.20 9.42
CA GLY A 47 2.24 5.93 8.21
C GLY A 47 2.26 5.04 6.96
N PHE A 48 3.28 4.20 6.81
CA PHE A 48 3.40 3.26 5.71
C PHE A 48 2.27 2.22 5.74
N LYS A 49 2.03 1.60 6.90
CA LYS A 49 0.94 0.62 7.07
C LYS A 49 -0.41 1.22 6.71
N ASN A 50 -0.73 2.39 7.28
CA ASN A 50 -2.01 3.06 7.04
C ASN A 50 -2.13 3.51 5.58
N GLY A 51 -1.07 4.08 5.01
CA GLY A 51 -1.02 4.50 3.61
C GLY A 51 -1.22 3.34 2.65
N PHE A 52 -0.61 2.19 2.93
CA PHE A 52 -0.75 0.98 2.13
C PHE A 52 -2.18 0.43 2.16
N GLU A 53 -2.81 0.33 3.33
CA GLU A 53 -4.20 -0.10 3.46
C GLU A 53 -5.17 0.87 2.78
N LEU A 54 -4.96 2.18 2.90
CA LEU A 54 -5.74 3.18 2.14
C LEU A 54 -5.54 3.04 0.63
N GLY A 55 -4.33 2.69 0.19
CA GLY A 55 -4.02 2.37 -1.21
C GLY A 55 -4.85 1.19 -1.72
N LYS A 56 -4.90 0.09 -0.96
CA LYS A 56 -5.76 -1.07 -1.27
C LYS A 56 -7.23 -0.69 -1.37
N LEU A 57 -7.75 0.07 -0.39
CA LEU A 57 -9.15 0.51 -0.40
C LEU A 57 -9.46 1.40 -1.61
N LYS A 58 -8.55 2.30 -2.00
CA LYS A 58 -8.70 3.13 -3.21
C LYS A 58 -8.75 2.28 -4.47
N PHE A 59 -7.87 1.29 -4.57
CA PHE A 59 -7.83 0.35 -5.69
C PHE A 59 -9.11 -0.49 -5.77
N GLN A 60 -9.55 -1.07 -4.64
CA GLN A 60 -10.80 -1.82 -4.54
C GLN A 60 -12.00 -0.96 -4.93
N ARG A 61 -12.07 0.31 -4.49
CA ARG A 61 -13.15 1.23 -4.87
C ARG A 61 -13.21 1.43 -6.38
N GLU A 62 -12.05 1.64 -7.02
CA GLU A 62 -11.96 1.83 -8.46
C GLU A 62 -12.35 0.57 -9.23
N ASN A 63 -11.94 -0.60 -8.76
CA ASN A 63 -12.32 -1.88 -9.35
C ASN A 63 -13.78 -2.24 -9.11
N CYS A 64 -14.35 -1.93 -7.95
CA CYS A 64 -15.79 -2.06 -7.71
C CYS A 64 -16.60 -1.12 -8.63
N ARG A 65 -16.07 0.05 -8.98
CA ARG A 65 -16.70 0.93 -9.99
C ARG A 65 -16.70 0.26 -11.37
N LYS A 66 -15.55 -0.26 -11.81
CA LYS A 66 -15.45 -1.03 -13.07
C LYS A 66 -16.34 -2.26 -13.07
N LEU A 67 -16.39 -2.98 -11.94
CA LEU A 67 -17.27 -4.13 -11.75
C LEU A 67 -18.73 -3.72 -11.90
N LYS A 68 -19.12 -2.58 -11.29
CA LYS A 68 -20.46 -2.03 -11.43
C LYS A 68 -20.76 -1.68 -12.89
N GLU A 69 -19.83 -1.07 -13.62
CA GLU A 69 -20.00 -0.78 -15.06
C GLU A 69 -20.22 -2.06 -15.88
N VAL A 70 -19.37 -3.08 -15.70
CA VAL A 70 -19.48 -4.39 -16.39
C VAL A 70 -20.79 -5.10 -16.05
N LEU A 71 -21.18 -5.09 -14.77
CA LEU A 71 -22.39 -5.75 -14.30
C LEU A 71 -23.66 -5.00 -14.74
N VAL A 72 -23.66 -3.67 -14.72
CA VAL A 72 -24.79 -2.86 -15.19
C VAL A 72 -25.06 -3.15 -16.67
N GLU A 73 -24.05 -3.10 -17.53
CA GLU A 73 -24.21 -3.42 -18.95
C GLU A 73 -24.73 -4.86 -19.17
N SER A 74 -24.21 -5.83 -18.40
CA SER A 74 -24.55 -7.25 -18.55
C SER A 74 -25.92 -7.61 -17.97
N LEU A 75 -26.31 -7.00 -16.84
CA LEU A 75 -27.52 -7.34 -16.08
C LEU A 75 -28.73 -6.45 -16.43
N GLU A 76 -28.55 -5.21 -16.91
CA GLU A 76 -29.69 -4.37 -17.33
C GLU A 76 -30.44 -4.96 -18.53
N ASN A 77 -29.79 -5.82 -19.30
CA ASN A 77 -30.38 -6.51 -20.44
C ASN A 77 -30.33 -8.04 -20.26
N THR A 78 -30.47 -8.57 -19.03
CA THR A 78 -30.33 -10.04 -18.78
C THR A 78 -31.21 -10.90 -19.70
N ASP A 79 -32.36 -10.37 -20.13
CA ASP A 79 -33.30 -10.96 -21.09
C ASP A 79 -32.77 -11.01 -22.54
N LYS A 80 -31.81 -10.16 -22.90
CA LYS A 80 -31.23 -10.02 -24.25
C LYS A 80 -29.75 -10.42 -24.34
N THR A 81 -28.96 -10.21 -23.28
CA THR A 81 -27.51 -10.49 -23.24
C THR A 81 -27.20 -11.97 -23.09
N VAL A 82 -28.11 -12.75 -22.47
CA VAL A 82 -27.96 -14.20 -22.33
C VAL A 82 -28.81 -14.97 -23.35
N CYS A 83 -29.86 -14.36 -23.90
CA CYS A 83 -30.72 -15.04 -24.87
C CYS A 83 -30.22 -14.83 -26.30
N VAL A 84 -29.44 -15.78 -26.83
CA VAL A 84 -28.96 -15.77 -28.23
C VAL A 84 -30.11 -15.69 -29.23
N LEU A 85 -31.29 -16.25 -28.90
CA LEU A 85 -32.50 -16.15 -29.72
C LEU A 85 -33.03 -14.71 -29.86
N CYS A 86 -32.73 -13.83 -28.89
CA CYS A 86 -33.06 -12.41 -28.94
C CYS A 86 -31.99 -11.57 -29.67
N SER A 87 -30.79 -12.13 -29.90
CA SER A 87 -29.64 -11.42 -30.45
C SER A 87 -29.42 -11.67 -31.95
N THR A 88 -29.99 -12.74 -32.51
CA THR A 88 -29.88 -13.07 -33.95
C THR A 88 -31.26 -13.17 -34.58
N GLU A 89 -31.42 -12.60 -35.78
CA GLU A 89 -32.63 -12.75 -36.57
C GLU A 89 -32.86 -14.23 -36.92
N LYS A 90 -33.74 -14.91 -36.18
CA LYS A 90 -34.45 -16.16 -36.52
C LYS A 90 -33.71 -17.26 -37.30
N ASP A 91 -32.39 -17.35 -37.20
CA ASP A 91 -31.67 -18.48 -37.77
C ASP A 91 -31.85 -19.69 -36.86
N ASN A 92 -32.40 -20.75 -37.44
CA ASN A 92 -32.77 -22.01 -36.79
C ASN A 92 -31.52 -22.79 -36.31
N GLU A 93 -30.77 -22.24 -35.36
CA GLU A 93 -29.71 -22.97 -34.70
C GLU A 93 -30.29 -24.12 -33.89
N ASN A 94 -29.68 -25.30 -34.00
CA ASN A 94 -29.98 -26.42 -33.12
C ASN A 94 -29.91 -25.93 -31.67
N VAL A 95 -30.92 -26.26 -30.86
CA VAL A 95 -31.01 -25.92 -29.43
C VAL A 95 -29.70 -26.24 -28.68
N ALA A 96 -28.98 -27.28 -29.08
CA ALA A 96 -27.67 -27.61 -28.52
C ALA A 96 -26.60 -26.52 -28.74
N ASP A 97 -26.57 -25.90 -29.92
CA ASP A 97 -25.59 -24.87 -30.27
C ASP A 97 -25.93 -23.53 -29.63
N VAL A 98 -27.22 -23.19 -29.56
CA VAL A 98 -27.72 -22.05 -28.78
C VAL A 98 -27.25 -22.17 -27.33
N ARG A 99 -27.49 -23.32 -26.69
CA ARG A 99 -27.07 -23.55 -25.29
C ARG A 99 -25.55 -23.44 -25.10
N LYS A 100 -24.75 -23.91 -26.05
CA LYS A 100 -23.28 -23.77 -26.00
C LYS A 100 -22.85 -22.30 -26.07
N LYS A 101 -23.44 -21.51 -26.97
CA LYS A 101 -23.13 -20.08 -27.09
C LYS A 101 -23.51 -19.31 -25.83
N GLN A 102 -24.69 -19.60 -25.26
CA GLN A 102 -25.13 -19.01 -24.00
C GLN A 102 -24.17 -19.35 -22.85
N ALA A 103 -23.77 -20.61 -22.72
CA ALA A 103 -22.81 -21.03 -21.71
C ALA A 103 -21.45 -20.33 -21.86
N LYS A 104 -21.00 -20.12 -23.11
CA LYS A 104 -19.75 -19.41 -23.41
C LYS A 104 -19.83 -17.93 -23.00
N LEU A 105 -20.90 -17.23 -23.38
CA LEU A 105 -21.13 -15.82 -23.01
C LEU A 105 -21.16 -15.62 -21.49
N VAL A 106 -21.85 -16.51 -20.77
CA VAL A 106 -21.88 -16.47 -19.30
C VAL A 106 -20.49 -16.71 -18.71
N ALA A 107 -19.74 -17.68 -19.23
CA ALA A 107 -18.38 -17.96 -18.77
C ALA A 107 -17.43 -16.76 -19.00
N GLU A 108 -17.55 -16.06 -20.12
CA GLU A 108 -16.76 -14.85 -20.41
C GLU A 108 -17.08 -13.70 -19.44
N ILE A 109 -18.35 -13.49 -19.07
CA ILE A 109 -18.75 -12.48 -18.09
C ILE A 109 -18.18 -12.84 -16.70
N ILE A 110 -18.28 -14.11 -16.30
CA ILE A 110 -17.75 -14.59 -15.02
C ILE A 110 -16.23 -14.39 -14.97
N ALA A 111 -15.50 -14.72 -16.03
CA ALA A 111 -14.05 -14.53 -16.09
C ALA A 111 -13.66 -13.05 -15.91
N LYS A 112 -14.37 -12.12 -16.55
CA LYS A 112 -14.14 -10.67 -16.38
C LYS A 112 -14.39 -10.21 -14.94
N VAL A 113 -15.39 -10.77 -14.27
CA VAL A 113 -15.68 -10.47 -12.85
C VAL A 113 -14.56 -10.98 -11.94
N ASP A 114 -14.07 -12.19 -12.18
CA ASP A 114 -12.99 -12.80 -11.40
C ASP A 114 -11.66 -12.07 -11.57
N GLU A 115 -11.33 -11.62 -12.78
CA GLU A 115 -10.15 -10.76 -13.03
C GLU A 115 -10.18 -9.49 -12.19
N ILE A 116 -11.34 -8.82 -12.10
CA ILE A 116 -11.50 -7.59 -11.30
C ILE A 116 -11.40 -7.85 -9.79
N ARG A 117 -11.79 -9.05 -9.34
CA ARG A 117 -11.83 -9.44 -7.92
C ARG A 117 -10.50 -10.01 -7.40
N SER A 118 -9.60 -10.44 -8.28
CA SER A 118 -8.37 -11.17 -7.93
C SER A 118 -7.22 -10.31 -7.37
N PHE A 119 -7.46 -9.03 -7.06
CA PHE A 119 -6.49 -8.08 -6.49
C PHE A 119 -7.06 -7.34 -5.27
#